data_AF-A0A1Q6LRB7-F1
#
_entry.id   AF-A0A1Q6LRB7-F1
#
_cell.length_a   1.000
_cell.length_b   1.000
_cell.length_c   1.000
_cell.angle_alpha   90.00
_cell.angle_beta   90.00
_cell.angle_gamma   90.00
#
_symmetry.space_group_name_H-M   'P 1'
#
loop_
_entity.id
_entity.type
_entity.pdbx_description
1 polymer ?
#
loop_
_entity_poly.entity_id
_entity_poly.type
_entity_poly.pdbx_seq_one_letter_code
_entity_poly.pdbx_strand_id
1 'polypeptide(L)'
;MHLITAARGIKFLNVDLYKSAATTFGAASETEVIPPFNAIEGLGDTVANNIVEEREKGPFISIEEFQIRCKVSGTLIDKMRLMGIFGDMPETSQLSLF
;
A
#
# COMPACT_ATOMS: atom_id res chain seq x y z
N MET A 1 27.36 16.53 -25.43
CA MET A 1 27.05 15.41 -24.52
C MET A 1 25.55 15.13 -24.63
N HIS A 2 25.17 14.20 -25.51
CA HIS A 2 23.77 13.85 -25.77
C HIS A 2 23.34 12.86 -24.68
N LEU A 3 22.83 13.36 -23.56
CA LEU A 3 22.13 12.53 -22.58
C LEU A 3 20.71 12.28 -23.12
N ILE A 4 20.60 11.51 -24.20
CA ILE A 4 19.30 11.07 -24.71
C ILE A 4 18.75 9.99 -23.79
N THR A 5 18.00 10.44 -22.78
CA THR A 5 16.62 10.06 -22.54
C THR A 5 16.25 8.65 -23.03
N ALA A 6 16.75 7.64 -22.32
CA ALA A 6 16.20 6.28 -22.37
C ALA A 6 15.83 5.80 -20.97
N ALA A 7 15.28 6.70 -20.14
CA ALA A 7 14.40 6.24 -19.08
C ALA A 7 13.12 5.79 -19.80
N ARG A 8 13.09 4.52 -20.24
CA ARG A 8 11.87 3.82 -20.66
C ARG A 8 10.77 4.31 -19.75
N GLY A 9 9.69 4.89 -20.30
CA GLY A 9 8.66 5.66 -19.57
C GLY A 9 7.89 4.86 -18.52
N ILE A 10 8.62 4.24 -17.60
CA ILE A 10 8.17 3.39 -16.51
C ILE A 10 7.69 4.35 -15.43
N LYS A 11 6.38 4.43 -15.27
CA LYS A 11 5.77 5.19 -14.20
C LYS A 11 5.72 4.31 -12.97
N PHE A 12 6.26 4.83 -11.87
CA PHE A 12 6.02 4.24 -10.56
C PHE A 12 4.67 4.73 -10.08
N LEU A 13 3.74 3.79 -9.93
CA LEU A 13 2.46 4.06 -9.30
C LEU A 13 2.65 4.11 -7.78
N ASN A 14 1.68 4.68 -7.07
CA ASN A 14 1.64 4.62 -5.62
C ASN A 14 1.41 3.17 -5.15
N VAL A 15 1.79 2.89 -3.90
CA VAL A 15 1.44 1.62 -3.24
C VAL A 15 -0.08 1.49 -3.20
N ASP A 16 -0.58 0.34 -3.64
CA ASP A 16 -2.00 0.03 -3.71
C ASP A 16 -2.29 -1.16 -2.80
N LEU A 17 -3.27 -1.00 -1.91
CA LEU A 17 -3.60 -2.00 -0.89
C LEU A 17 -3.87 -3.40 -1.48
N TYR A 18 -4.46 -3.44 -2.67
CA TYR A 18 -4.94 -4.67 -3.32
C TYR A 18 -4.01 -5.14 -4.44
N LYS A 19 -3.21 -4.24 -5.03
CA LYS A 19 -2.31 -4.59 -6.15
C LYS A 19 -0.83 -4.71 -5.75
N SER A 20 -0.36 -3.97 -4.75
CA SER A 20 1.04 -4.07 -4.28
C SER A 20 1.30 -5.43 -3.65
N ALA A 21 2.46 -6.05 -3.91
CA ALA A 21 2.87 -7.24 -3.17
C ALA A 21 3.62 -6.86 -1.89
N ALA A 22 3.89 -7.85 -1.04
CA ALA A 22 4.60 -7.64 0.22
C ALA A 22 6.04 -7.13 -0.03
N THR A 23 6.80 -7.89 -0.82
CA THR A 23 8.24 -7.67 -1.02
C THR A 23 8.66 -7.58 -2.48
N THR A 24 7.73 -7.82 -3.40
CA THR A 24 8.01 -7.90 -4.85
C THR A 24 7.37 -6.73 -5.59
N PHE A 25 8.07 -6.19 -6.59
CA PHE A 25 7.48 -5.18 -7.46
C PHE A 25 6.38 -5.79 -8.33
N GLY A 26 5.17 -5.24 -8.24
CA GLY A 26 4.05 -5.62 -9.09
C GLY A 26 4.12 -4.90 -10.42
N ALA A 27 4.00 -5.61 -11.54
CA ALA A 27 3.83 -4.98 -12.84
C ALA A 27 2.34 -4.67 -13.05
N ALA A 28 1.96 -3.39 -13.08
CA ALA A 28 0.59 -3.00 -13.40
C ALA A 28 0.35 -2.93 -14.91
N SER A 29 1.40 -2.60 -15.69
CA SER A 29 1.39 -2.56 -17.16
C SER A 29 2.82 -2.62 -17.70
N GLU A 30 2.97 -2.68 -19.04
CA GLU A 30 4.29 -2.73 -19.72
C GLU A 30 5.20 -1.54 -19.35
N THR A 31 4.60 -0.43 -18.92
CA THR A 31 5.30 0.80 -18.53
C THR A 31 4.90 1.27 -17.13
N GLU A 32 4.22 0.47 -16.32
CA GLU A 32 3.77 0.91 -14.99
C GLU A 32 4.09 -0.15 -13.94
N VAL A 33 4.83 0.26 -12.92
CA VAL A 33 5.28 -0.63 -11.85
C VAL A 33 4.74 -0.10 -10.53
N ILE A 34 4.14 -1.01 -9.76
CA ILE A 34 3.64 -0.76 -8.42
C ILE A 34 4.71 -1.24 -7.43
N PRO A 35 5.20 -0.36 -6.54
CA PRO A 35 6.14 -0.76 -5.51
C PRO A 35 5.50 -1.68 -4.46
N PRO A 36 6.29 -2.58 -3.85
CA PRO A 36 5.85 -3.40 -2.74
C PRO A 36 5.61 -2.58 -1.45
N PHE A 37 4.89 -3.16 -0.50
CA PHE A 37 4.72 -2.53 0.81
C PHE A 37 6.05 -2.36 1.56
N ASN A 38 6.99 -3.30 1.42
CA ASN A 38 8.30 -3.21 2.07
C ASN A 38 9.19 -2.06 1.55
N ALA A 39 8.82 -1.42 0.43
CA ALA A 39 9.48 -0.22 -0.04
C ALA A 39 9.13 1.00 0.82
N ILE A 40 8.09 0.92 1.66
CA ILE A 40 7.73 1.96 2.61
C ILE A 40 8.69 1.91 3.79
N GLU A 41 9.38 3.01 4.03
CA GLU A 41 10.38 3.10 5.09
C GLU A 41 9.76 2.89 6.50
N GLY A 42 10.12 1.77 7.12
CA GLY A 42 9.60 1.30 8.41
C GLY A 42 8.59 0.16 8.31
N LEU A 43 8.13 -0.18 7.10
CA LEU A 43 7.24 -1.31 6.85
C LEU A 43 8.09 -2.54 6.52
N GLY A 44 8.48 -3.28 7.56
CA GLY A 44 9.28 -4.48 7.39
C GLY A 44 8.55 -5.61 6.66
N ASP A 45 9.29 -6.61 6.18
CA ASP A 45 8.74 -7.72 5.39
C ASP A 45 7.63 -8.50 6.13
N THR A 46 7.72 -8.62 7.46
CA THR A 46 6.69 -9.26 8.28
C THR A 46 5.35 -8.55 8.18
N VAL A 47 5.36 -7.21 8.29
CA VAL A 47 4.13 -6.40 8.20
C VAL A 47 3.59 -6.45 6.77
N ALA A 48 4.48 -6.37 5.80
CA ALA A 48 4.13 -6.46 4.39
C ALA A 48 3.45 -7.81 4.04
N ASN A 49 3.96 -8.92 4.57
CA ASN A 49 3.35 -10.24 4.39
C ASN A 49 1.99 -10.34 5.08
N ASN A 50 1.87 -9.87 6.33
CA ASN A 50 0.59 -9.85 7.04
C ASN A 50 -0.49 -9.10 6.26
N ILE A 51 -0.14 -7.96 5.64
CA ILE A 51 -1.08 -7.19 4.80
C ILE A 51 -1.60 -8.03 3.65
N VAL A 52 -0.71 -8.75 2.96
CA VAL A 52 -1.07 -9.60 1.82
C VAL A 52 -1.89 -10.82 2.27
N GLU A 53 -1.58 -11.43 3.41
CA GLU A 53 -2.37 -12.54 3.95
C GLU A 53 -3.76 -12.09 4.43
N GLU A 54 -3.85 -10.94 5.11
CA GLU A 54 -5.12 -10.43 5.63
C GLU A 54 -6.04 -9.95 4.51
N ARG A 55 -5.51 -9.34 3.44
CA ARG A 55 -6.36 -8.96 2.29
C ARG A 55 -6.92 -10.18 1.55
N GLU A 56 -6.21 -11.32 1.55
CA GLU A 56 -6.71 -12.56 0.93
C GLU A 56 -7.90 -13.13 1.71
N LYS A 57 -7.97 -12.90 3.03
CA LYS A 57 -9.11 -13.28 3.86
C LYS A 57 -10.35 -12.41 3.61
N GLY A 58 -10.18 -11.20 3.10
CA GLY A 58 -11.28 -10.30 2.75
C GLY A 58 -10.87 -8.83 2.71
N PRO A 59 -11.62 -7.98 1.98
CA PRO A 59 -11.33 -6.56 1.86
C PRO A 59 -11.44 -5.83 3.20
N PHE A 60 -10.66 -4.77 3.37
CA PHE A 60 -10.69 -3.94 4.56
C PHE A 60 -11.80 -2.89 4.43
N ILE A 61 -12.61 -2.75 5.48
CA ILE A 61 -13.69 -1.76 5.51
C ILE A 61 -13.26 -0.40 6.05
N SER A 62 -12.20 -0.34 6.87
CA SER A 62 -11.69 0.88 7.48
C SER A 62 -10.19 0.79 7.78
N ILE A 63 -9.55 1.94 7.98
CA ILE A 63 -8.13 2.04 8.31
C ILE A 63 -7.84 1.39 9.68
N GLU A 64 -8.73 1.56 10.65
CA GLU A 64 -8.65 0.92 11.96
C GLU A 64 -8.69 -0.61 11.84
N GLU A 65 -9.60 -1.16 11.04
CA GLU A 65 -9.66 -2.61 10.82
C GLU A 65 -8.37 -3.11 10.16
N PHE A 66 -7.88 -2.41 9.13
CA PHE A 66 -6.61 -2.72 8.49
C PHE A 66 -5.46 -2.75 9.50
N GLN A 67 -5.37 -1.75 10.38
CA GLN A 67 -4.34 -1.65 11.40
C GLN A 67 -4.38 -2.86 12.36
N ILE A 68 -5.57 -3.21 12.86
CA ILE A 68 -5.75 -4.30 13.82
C ILE A 68 -5.44 -5.65 13.17
N ARG A 69 -5.96 -5.89 11.97
CA ARG A 69 -5.78 -7.15 11.24
C ARG A 69 -4.33 -7.37 10.83
N CYS A 70 -3.71 -6.35 10.23
CA CYS A 70 -2.35 -6.44 9.72
C CYS A 70 -1.27 -6.22 10.81
N LYS A 71 -1.69 -5.88 12.04
CA LYS A 71 -0.82 -5.55 13.19
C LYS A 71 0.19 -4.45 12.86
N VAL A 72 -0.28 -3.41 12.21
CA VAL A 72 0.53 -2.25 11.82
C VAL A 72 0.55 -1.26 12.98
N SER A 73 1.70 -0.65 13.26
CA SER A 73 1.79 0.40 14.28
C SER A 73 1.09 1.69 13.81
N GLY A 74 0.49 2.44 14.73
CA GLY A 74 -0.19 3.71 14.40
C GLY A 74 0.70 4.73 13.68
N THR A 75 1.99 4.80 14.01
CA THR A 75 2.94 5.67 13.28
C THR A 75 3.08 5.27 11.80
N LEU A 76 3.01 3.98 11.50
CA LEU A 76 3.05 3.50 10.11
C LEU A 76 1.73 3.80 9.39
N ILE A 77 0.60 3.61 10.07
CA ILE A 77 -0.72 3.95 9.53
C ILE A 77 -0.77 5.43 9.15
N ASP A 78 -0.27 6.31 10.01
CA ASP A 78 -0.22 7.74 9.72
C ASP A 78 0.67 8.06 8.50
N LYS A 79 1.85 7.44 8.40
CA LYS A 79 2.70 7.54 7.20
C LYS A 79 1.98 7.06 5.94
N MET A 80 1.32 5.91 5.99
CA MET A 80 0.59 5.33 4.86
C MET A 80 -0.58 6.22 4.43
N ARG A 81 -1.26 6.86 5.40
CA ARG A 81 -2.30 7.87 5.17
C ARG A 81 -1.74 9.12 4.50
N LEU A 82 -0.62 9.65 4.97
CA LEU A 82 0.06 10.80 4.35
C LEU A 82 0.52 10.51 2.92
N MET A 83 0.89 9.27 2.62
CA MET A 83 1.21 8.79 1.27
C MET A 83 -0.03 8.56 0.38
N GLY A 84 -1.24 8.66 0.94
CA GLY A 84 -2.49 8.47 0.21
C GLY A 84 -2.83 7.02 -0.10
N ILE A 85 -2.23 6.04 0.59
CA ILE A 85 -2.40 4.60 0.29
C ILE A 85 -3.83 4.14 0.57
N PHE A 86 -4.46 4.70 1.60
CA PHE A 86 -5.84 4.36 1.98
C PHE A 86 -6.90 5.11 1.16
N GLY A 87 -6.51 6.12 0.37
CA GLY A 87 -7.43 6.90 -0.46
C GLY A 87 -8.61 7.47 0.34
N ASP A 88 -9.83 7.03 -0.03
CA ASP A 88 -11.10 7.45 0.57
C ASP A 88 -11.61 6.49 1.66
N MET A 89 -10.78 5.53 2.11
CA MET A 89 -11.18 4.57 3.14
C MET A 89 -11.49 5.29 4.47
N PRO A 90 -12.63 4.99 5.13
CA PRO A 90 -12.98 5.62 6.40
C PRO A 90 -11.99 5.24 7.51
N GLU A 91 -11.77 6.15 8.46
CA GLU A 91 -10.84 5.88 9.57
C GLU A 91 -11.32 4.72 10.45
N THR A 92 -12.63 4.63 10.69
CA THR A 92 -13.24 3.59 11.52
C THR A 92 -14.49 3.01 10.86
N SER A 93 -14.85 1.78 11.23
CA SER A 93 -16.05 1.09 10.75
C SER A 93 -17.34 1.56 11.44
N GLN A 94 -17.26 2.57 12.31
CA GLN A 94 -18.39 3.03 13.10
C GLN A 94 -19.44 3.65 12.18
N LEU A 95 -20.50 2.88 11.91
CA LEU A 95 -21.78 3.38 11.42
C LEU A 95 -22.17 4.59 12.26
N SER A 96 -22.13 5.78 11.67
CA SER A 96 -22.79 6.96 12.25
C SER A 96 -24.29 6.70 12.24
N LEU A 97 -24.80 6.16 13.34
CA LEU A 97 -26.22 6.11 13.64
C LEU A 97 -26.54 7.34 14.50
N PHE A 98 -26.80 8.46 13.83
CA PHE A 98 -27.47 9.61 14.43
C PHE A 98 -28.66 9.99 13.54
#